data_AF-A0A7C4II46-F1
#
_entry.id   AF-A0A7C4II46-F1
#
_cell.length_a   1.000
_cell.length_b   1.000
_cell.length_c   1.000
_cell.angle_alpha   90.00
_cell.angle_beta   90.00
_cell.angle_gamma   90.00
#
_symmetry.space_group_name_H-M   'P 1'
#
loop_
_entity.id
_entity.type
_entity.pdbx_description
1 polymer ?
#
loop_
_entity_poly.entity_id
_entity_poly.type
_entity_poly.pdbx_seq_one_letter_code
_entity_poly.pdbx_strand_id
1 'polypeptide(L)' 'MSKRQLIDEIRQFNPTARQSFLEQFDEQALDEYLRHLKDSRRRGTRIAAWVRPARKLKAVC' A
#
# COMPACT_ATOMS: atom_id res chain seq x y z
N MET A 1 -7.01 -3.22 17.97
CA MET A 1 -6.76 -1.99 17.18
C MET A 1 -8.11 -1.57 16.62
N SER A 2 -8.45 -0.28 16.55
CA SER A 2 -9.71 0.11 15.88
C SER A 2 -9.57 -0.03 14.36
N LYS A 3 -10.64 -0.46 13.67
CA LYS A 3 -10.73 -0.53 12.19
C LYS A 3 -10.09 0.66 11.45
N ARG A 4 -10.29 1.89 11.95
CA ARG A 4 -9.66 3.11 11.40
C ARG A 4 -8.14 3.10 11.46
N GLN A 5 -7.54 2.58 12.54
CA GLN A 5 -6.09 2.50 12.67
C GLN A 5 -5.49 1.45 11.73
N LEU A 6 -6.18 0.32 11.52
CA LEU A 6 -5.76 -0.67 10.52
C LEU A 6 -5.77 -0.07 9.11
N ILE A 7 -6.82 0.68 8.76
CA ILE A 7 -6.92 1.37 7.47
C ILE A 7 -5.77 2.36 7.28
N ASP A 8 -5.44 3.15 8.30
CA ASP A 8 -4.38 4.15 8.23
C ASP A 8 -3.00 3.50 8.08
N GLU A 9 -2.71 2.46 8.86
CA GLU A 9 -1.48 1.67 8.70
C GLU A 9 -1.40 1.06 7.30
N ILE A 10 -2.46 0.41 6.81
CA ILE A 10 -2.48 -0.17 5.47
C ILE A 10 -2.21 0.91 4.40
N ARG A 11 -2.76 2.12 4.55
CA ARG A 11 -2.49 3.23 3.62
C ARG A 11 -1.04 3.71 3.66
N GLN A 12 -0.37 3.63 4.81
CA GLN A 12 1.07 3.92 4.89
C GLN A 12 1.90 2.89 4.12
N PHE A 13 1.51 1.61 4.13
CA PHE A 13 2.20 0.56 3.37
C PHE A 13 1.81 0.54 1.89
N ASN A 14 0.55 0.82 1.57
CA ASN A 14 0.00 0.86 0.23
C ASN A 14 -0.81 2.14 0.01
N PRO A 15 -0.17 3.25 -0.39
CA PRO A 15 -0.84 4.54 -0.57
C PRO A 15 -1.85 4.54 -1.73
N THR A 16 -1.86 3.49 -2.57
CA THR A 16 -2.84 3.33 -3.65
C THR A 16 -4.14 2.68 -3.17
N ALA A 17 -4.16 2.07 -1.99
CA ALA A 17 -5.37 1.47 -1.42
C ALA A 17 -6.37 2.58 -1.02
N ARG A 18 -7.55 2.55 -1.64
CA ARG A 18 -8.64 3.49 -1.33
C ARG A 18 -9.30 3.15 -0.01
N GLN A 19 -9.60 4.17 0.80
CA GLN A 19 -10.29 4.00 2.08
C GLN A 19 -11.65 3.28 1.91
N SER A 20 -12.44 3.66 0.92
CA SER A 20 -13.74 3.02 0.62
C SER A 20 -13.64 1.54 0.24
N PHE A 21 -12.47 1.09 -0.22
CA PHE A 21 -12.22 -0.34 -0.46
C PHE A 21 -11.94 -1.07 0.86
N LEU A 22 -11.12 -0.48 1.73
CA LEU A 22 -10.76 -1.05 3.03
C LEU A 22 -11.92 -1.06 4.04
N GLU A 23 -12.87 -0.12 3.93
CA GLU A 23 -14.06 -0.07 4.79
C GLU A 23 -15.02 -1.24 4.55
N GLN A 24 -15.01 -1.84 3.36
CA GLN A 24 -15.82 -3.01 3.01
C GLN A 24 -15.33 -4.30 3.66
N PHE A 25 -14.09 -4.33 4.15
CA PHE A 25 -13.53 -5.51 4.82
C PHE A 25 -13.72 -5.43 6.33
N ASP A 26 -13.80 -6.60 6.96
CA ASP A 26 -13.86 -6.73 8.41
C ASP A 26 -12.50 -6.52 9.07
N GLU A 27 -12.51 -6.26 10.37
CA GLU A 27 -11.30 -5.98 11.15
C GLU A 27 -10.28 -7.13 11.10
N GLN A 28 -10.75 -8.39 11.07
CA GLN A 28 -9.90 -9.57 10.92
C GLN A 28 -9.20 -9.62 9.55
N ALA A 29 -9.94 -9.33 8.47
CA ALA A 29 -9.38 -9.33 7.12
C ALA A 29 -8.34 -8.21 6.94
N LEU A 30 -8.59 -7.05 7.56
CA LEU A 30 -7.64 -5.94 7.59
C LEU A 30 -6.35 -6.30 8.35
N ASP A 31 -6.46 -7.01 9.47
CA ASP A 31 -5.29 -7.48 10.23
C ASP A 31 -4.45 -8.48 9.42
N GLU A 32 -5.07 -9.48 8.80
CA GLU A 32 -4.37 -10.44 7.93
C GLU A 32 -3.67 -9.75 6.75
N TYR A 33 -4.35 -8.80 6.11
CA TYR A 33 -3.77 -8.03 5.00
C TYR A 33 -2.56 -7.21 5.43
N LEU A 34 -2.65 -6.53 6.58
CA LEU A 34 -1.55 -5.78 7.17
C LEU A 34 -0.37 -6.70 7.50
N ARG A 35 -0.65 -7.88 8.06
CA ARG A 35 0.37 -8.89 8.37
C ARG A 35 1.09 -9.36 7.11
N HIS A 36 0.33 -9.63 6.04
CA HIS A 36 0.86 -10.00 4.73
C HIS A 36 1.73 -8.88 4.12
N LEU A 37 1.32 -7.61 4.25
CA LEU A 37 2.09 -6.45 3.82
C LEU A 37 3.42 -6.33 4.58
N LYS A 38 3.39 -6.47 5.91
CA LYS A 38 4.58 -6.43 6.76
C LYS A 38 5.56 -7.56 6.41
N ASP A 39 5.06 -8.77 6.20
CA ASP A 39 5.87 -9.93 5.80
C ASP A 39 6.47 -9.79 4.39
N SER A 40 5.71 -9.23 3.45
CA SER A 40 6.20 -8.97 2.09
C SER A 40 7.32 -7.93 2.10
N ARG A 41 7.14 -6.84 2.85
CA ARG A 41 8.19 -5.82 3.05
C ARG A 41 9.44 -6.39 3.71
N ARG A 42 9.28 -7.26 4.73
CA ARG A 42 10.39 -7.91 5.43
C ARG A 42 11.17 -8.87 4.53
N ARG A 43 10.49 -9.58 3.62
CA ARG A 43 11.11 -10.49 2.66
C ARG A 43 11.86 -9.76 1.54
N GLY A 44 11.84 -8.42 1.48
CA GLY A 44 12.54 -7.65 0.47
C GLY A 44 12.01 -7.89 -0.94
N THR A 45 10.87 -8.58 -1.10
CA THR A 45 10.11 -8.54 -2.33
C THR A 45 9.66 -7.09 -2.45
N ARG A 46 10.38 -6.34 -3.28
CA ARG A 46 9.86 -5.09 -3.82
C ARG A 46 8.50 -5.47 -4.35
N ILE A 47 7.44 -5.14 -3.60
CA ILE A 47 6.12 -4.99 -4.18
C ILE A 47 6.41 -4.17 -5.41
N ALA A 48 6.20 -4.76 -6.59
CA ALA A 48 6.61 -4.18 -7.85
C ALA A 48 5.79 -2.91 -8.01
N ALA A 49 6.23 -1.85 -7.37
CA ALA A 49 5.70 -0.52 -7.51
C ALA A 49 5.94 -0.24 -8.98
N TRP A 50 4.85 -0.19 -9.73
CA TRP A 50 4.88 0.17 -11.13
C TRP A 50 5.32 1.64 -11.17
N VAL A 51 6.62 1.87 -11.14
CA VAL A 51 7.22 3.19 -11.19
C VAL A 51 6.97 3.68 -12.61
N ARG A 52 6.03 4.61 -12.78
CA ARG A 52 5.86 5.29 -14.06
C ARG A 52 7.22 5.86 -14.46
N PRO A 53 7.76 5.52 -15.65
CA PRO A 53 9.01 6.10 -16.08
C PRO A 53 8.84 7.62 -16.12
N ALA A 54 9.59 8.32 -15.28
CA ALA A 54 9.63 9.77 -15.28
C ALA A 54 10.04 10.21 -16.69
N ARG A 55 9.11 10.90 -17.37
CA ARG A 55 9.32 11.42 -18.72
C ARG A 55 10.49 12.39 -18.65
N LYS A 56 11.68 11.96 -19.09
CA LYS A 56 12.86 12.83 -19.21
C LYS A 56 12.53 13.89 -20.26
N LEU A 57 12.10 15.07 -19.82
CA LEU A 57 12.02 16.23 -20.68
C LEU A 57 13.45 16.55 -21.09
N LYS A 58 13.80 16.26 -22.35
CA LYS A 58 15.05 16.72 -22.93
C LYS A 58 14.96 18.23 -23.09
N ALA A 59 15.90 18.96 -22.52
CA ALA A 59 16.14 20.33 -22.92
C ALA A 59 16.63 20.32 -24.38
N VAL A 60 15.91 21.02 -25.26
CA VAL A 60 16.38 21.36 -26.60
C VAL A 60 17.19 22.65 -26.44
N CYS A 61 18.47 22.58 -26.83
CA CYS A 61 19.36 23.74 -26.96
C CYS A 61 19.01 24.57 -28.20
#